data_AF-A0AA85AXD4-F1
#
_entry.id   AF-A0AA85AXD4-F1
#
_cell.length_a   1.000
_cell.length_b   1.000
_cell.length_c   1.000
_cell.angle_alpha   90.00
_cell.angle_beta   90.00
_cell.angle_gamma   90.00
#
_symmetry.space_group_name_H-M   'P 1'
#
loop_
_entity.id
_entity.type
_entity.pdbx_description
1 polymer ?
#
loop_
_entity_poly.entity_id
_entity_poly.type
_entity_poly.pdbx_seq_one_letter_code
_entity_poly.pdbx_strand_id
1 'polypeptide(L)'
;MITMEMKEQLLIKNPHYMKMYKPLQSVTLPQALNLDYLTKMAICYVDNIMKIVRNFNEEEKLQETVKYLAAIHTNRGLTVAHFVSILPIFTDTIVSYMEIDDNKESMQFILSTVFPMIGKRL
;
A
#
# COMPACT_ATOMS: atom_id res chain seq x y z
N MET A 1 -12.75 -8.77 -4.44
CA MET A 1 -11.86 -9.04 -3.29
C MET A 1 -10.96 -7.82 -3.15
N ILE A 2 -11.05 -7.09 -2.03
CA ILE A 2 -10.40 -5.77 -1.76
C ILE A 2 -8.96 -5.70 -2.27
N THR A 3 -8.23 -6.80 -2.06
CA THR A 3 -6.84 -7.00 -2.41
C THR A 3 -6.57 -6.68 -3.89
N MET A 4 -7.34 -7.23 -4.83
CA MET A 4 -7.11 -7.09 -6.27
C MET A 4 -7.38 -5.66 -6.74
N GLU A 5 -8.51 -5.09 -6.33
CA GLU A 5 -8.94 -3.77 -6.78
C GLU A 5 -7.94 -2.68 -6.41
N MET A 6 -7.36 -2.75 -5.20
CA MET A 6 -6.36 -1.78 -4.75
C MET A 6 -5.10 -1.78 -5.64
N LYS A 7 -4.68 -2.96 -6.11
CA LYS A 7 -3.52 -3.08 -6.99
C LYS A 7 -3.83 -2.67 -8.43
N GLU A 8 -5.02 -3.01 -8.92
CA GLU A 8 -5.49 -2.56 -10.23
C GLU A 8 -5.56 -1.03 -10.27
N GLN A 9 -6.20 -0.41 -9.29
CA GLN A 9 -6.31 1.05 -9.18
C GLN A 9 -4.93 1.72 -9.09
N LEU A 10 -3.99 1.13 -8.34
CA LEU A 10 -2.62 1.65 -8.25
C LEU A 10 -1.94 1.66 -9.63
N LEU A 11 -1.99 0.55 -10.37
CA LEU A 11 -1.32 0.44 -11.67
C LEU A 11 -2.04 1.18 -12.80
N ILE A 12 -3.36 1.26 -12.77
CA ILE A 12 -4.16 2.03 -13.73
C ILE A 12 -3.87 3.53 -13.57
N LYS A 13 -3.88 4.03 -12.32
CA LYS A 13 -3.60 5.45 -12.05
C LYS A 13 -2.11 5.79 -12.15
N ASN A 14 -1.23 4.83 -11.91
CA ASN A 14 0.23 5.03 -11.89
C ASN A 14 0.98 3.90 -12.65
N PRO A 15 0.81 3.78 -13.97
CA PRO A 15 1.40 2.69 -14.75
C PRO A 15 2.93 2.69 -14.73
N HIS A 16 3.54 3.87 -14.49
CA HIS A 16 4.99 4.00 -14.34
C HIS A 16 5.56 3.16 -13.18
N TYR A 17 4.75 2.84 -12.16
CA TYR A 17 5.16 1.95 -11.06
C TYR A 17 5.38 0.50 -11.49
N MET A 18 4.89 0.07 -12.66
CA MET A 18 5.24 -1.26 -13.20
C MET A 18 6.75 -1.46 -13.31
N LYS A 19 7.51 -0.37 -13.57
CA LYS A 19 8.98 -0.42 -13.64
C LYS A 19 9.66 -0.80 -12.32
N MET A 20 8.97 -0.65 -11.19
CA MET A 20 9.51 -0.97 -9.86
C MET A 20 9.41 -2.47 -9.52
N TYR A 21 8.66 -3.25 -10.29
CA TYR A 21 8.44 -4.68 -10.04
C TYR A 21 9.04 -5.48 -11.20
N LYS A 22 10.12 -6.23 -10.94
CA LYS A 22 10.80 -7.03 -11.96
C LYS A 22 9.84 -7.88 -12.82
N PRO A 23 8.83 -8.58 -12.25
CA PRO A 23 7.90 -9.38 -13.06
C PRO A 23 6.95 -8.56 -13.95
N LEU A 24 6.82 -7.25 -13.69
CA LEU A 24 5.93 -6.36 -14.44
C LEU A 24 6.67 -5.53 -15.52
N GLN A 25 8.00 -5.52 -15.52
CA GLN A 25 8.80 -4.70 -16.43
C GLN A 25 8.69 -5.13 -17.91
N SER A 26 8.39 -6.40 -18.16
CA SER A 26 8.37 -6.99 -19.51
C SER A 26 6.96 -7.21 -20.07
N VAL A 27 5.93 -6.70 -19.40
CA VAL A 27 4.52 -6.93 -19.79
C VAL A 27 3.77 -5.61 -19.95
N THR A 28 2.71 -5.63 -20.75
CA THR A 28 1.79 -4.48 -20.87
C THR A 28 0.90 -4.37 -19.64
N LEU A 29 0.27 -3.22 -19.41
CA LEU A 29 -0.66 -3.05 -18.29
C LEU A 29 -1.82 -4.08 -18.33
N PRO A 30 -2.51 -4.33 -19.46
CA PRO A 30 -3.53 -5.38 -19.52
C PRO A 30 -3.00 -6.77 -19.18
N GLN A 31 -1.77 -7.10 -19.60
CA GLN A 31 -1.14 -8.37 -19.22
C GLN A 31 -0.83 -8.41 -17.73
N ALA A 32 -0.27 -7.34 -17.17
CA ALA A 32 0.03 -7.22 -15.76
C ALA A 32 -1.20 -7.46 -14.88
N LEU A 33 -2.33 -6.83 -15.23
CA LEU A 33 -3.62 -6.94 -14.51
C LEU A 33 -4.13 -8.39 -14.40
N ASN A 34 -3.68 -9.29 -15.29
CA ASN A 34 -4.09 -10.69 -15.31
C ASN A 34 -3.02 -11.66 -14.72
N LEU A 35 -1.90 -11.15 -14.20
CA LEU A 35 -0.85 -12.00 -13.63
C LEU A 35 -1.19 -12.43 -12.19
N ASP A 36 -0.97 -13.70 -11.87
CA ASP A 36 -0.99 -14.24 -10.49
C ASP A 36 -0.07 -13.46 -9.52
N TYR A 37 0.98 -12.84 -10.08
CA TYR A 37 1.87 -11.97 -9.33
C TYR A 37 1.12 -10.80 -8.66
N LEU A 38 0.12 -10.22 -9.32
CA LEU A 38 -0.70 -9.18 -8.71
C LEU A 38 -1.50 -9.70 -7.54
N THR A 39 -2.09 -10.89 -7.65
CA THR A 39 -2.82 -11.52 -6.55
C THR A 39 -1.93 -11.71 -5.33
N LYS A 40 -0.70 -12.19 -5.52
CA LYS A 40 0.28 -12.34 -4.43
C LYS A 40 0.65 -11.00 -3.81
N MET A 41 0.93 -9.99 -4.62
CA MET A 41 1.23 -8.65 -4.11
C MET A 41 0.05 -8.05 -3.35
N ALA A 42 -1.16 -8.19 -3.89
CA ALA A 42 -2.39 -7.70 -3.32
C ALA A 42 -2.62 -8.25 -1.90
N ILE A 43 -2.40 -9.55 -1.70
CA ILE A 43 -2.43 -10.20 -0.38
C ILE A 43 -1.37 -9.57 0.55
N CYS A 44 -0.11 -9.48 0.11
CA CYS A 44 0.96 -8.91 0.93
C CYS A 44 0.68 -7.47 1.40
N TYR A 45 0.04 -6.65 0.56
CA TYR A 45 -0.30 -5.28 0.92
C TYR A 45 -1.37 -5.23 2.00
N VAL A 46 -2.44 -6.02 1.85
CA VAL A 46 -3.49 -6.11 2.87
C VAL A 46 -2.93 -6.66 4.18
N ASP A 47 -2.09 -7.69 4.14
CA ASP A 47 -1.43 -8.22 5.35
C ASP A 47 -0.60 -7.15 6.07
N ASN A 48 0.14 -6.33 5.31
CA ASN A 48 0.93 -5.24 5.88
C ASN A 48 0.06 -4.11 6.44
N ILE A 49 -1.07 -3.81 5.81
CA ILE A 49 -2.04 -2.84 6.34
C ILE A 49 -2.67 -3.36 7.64
N MET A 50 -3.03 -4.64 7.68
CA MET A 50 -3.53 -5.27 8.91
C MET A 50 -2.48 -5.26 10.03
N LYS A 51 -1.20 -5.45 9.71
CA LYS A 51 -0.10 -5.28 10.69
C LYS A 51 0.00 -3.85 11.21
N ILE A 52 -0.15 -2.85 10.34
CA ILE A 52 -0.17 -1.44 10.75
C ILE A 52 -1.31 -1.21 11.73
N VAL A 53 -2.53 -1.63 11.37
CA VAL A 53 -3.73 -1.41 12.20
C VAL A 53 -3.60 -2.09 13.56
N ARG A 54 -3.15 -3.35 13.60
CA ARG A 54 -2.94 -4.10 14.86
C ARG A 54 -1.95 -3.44 15.80
N ASN A 55 -0.88 -2.87 15.24
CA ASN A 55 0.21 -2.30 16.04
C ASN A 55 0.04 -0.79 16.27
N PHE A 56 -1.00 -0.15 15.72
CA PHE A 56 -1.10 1.32 15.65
C PHE A 56 -1.06 2.00 17.02
N ASN A 57 -1.71 1.41 18.02
CA ASN A 57 -1.77 1.95 19.38
C ASN A 57 -0.58 1.54 20.26
N GLU A 58 0.34 0.72 19.74
CA GLU A 58 1.53 0.24 20.46
C GLU A 58 2.76 0.87 19.82
N GLU A 59 3.22 2.01 20.35
CA GLU A 59 4.25 2.86 19.71
C GLU A 59 5.50 2.08 19.28
N GLU A 60 6.07 1.25 20.17
CA GLU A 60 7.26 0.46 19.87
C GLU A 60 7.01 -0.51 18.69
N LYS A 61 5.89 -1.24 18.72
CA LYS A 61 5.50 -2.17 17.65
C LYS A 61 5.17 -1.44 16.35
N LEU A 62 4.57 -0.25 16.41
CA LEU A 62 4.32 0.56 15.23
C LEU A 62 5.65 1.01 14.60
N GLN A 63 6.60 1.47 15.40
CA GLN A 63 7.92 1.88 14.90
C GLN A 63 8.68 0.70 14.27
N GLU A 64 8.60 -0.49 14.85
CA GLU A 64 9.13 -1.72 14.24
C GLU A 64 8.46 -2.05 12.91
N THR A 65 7.12 -1.99 12.85
CA THR A 65 6.38 -2.18 11.61
C THR A 65 6.80 -1.17 10.55
N VAL A 66 6.92 0.11 10.89
CA VAL A 66 7.35 1.17 9.95
C VAL A 66 8.76 0.91 9.44
N LYS A 67 9.71 0.53 10.32
CA LYS A 67 11.08 0.17 9.93
C LYS A 67 11.09 -1.02 8.96
N TYR A 68 10.34 -2.08 9.28
CA TYR A 68 10.21 -3.25 8.42
C TYR A 68 9.64 -2.88 7.04
N LEU A 69 8.58 -2.09 7.00
CA LEU A 69 7.96 -1.66 5.75
C LEU A 69 8.86 -0.76 4.93
N ALA A 70 9.61 0.16 5.56
CA ALA A 70 10.60 0.98 4.87
C ALA A 70 11.70 0.11 4.23
N ALA A 71 12.21 -0.89 4.96
CA ALA A 71 13.25 -1.80 4.47
C ALA A 71 12.85 -2.57 3.20
N ILE A 72 11.57 -2.94 3.05
CA ILE A 72 11.07 -3.61 1.83
C ILE A 72 11.13 -2.70 0.60
N HIS A 73 11.02 -1.39 0.82
CA HIS A 73 10.98 -0.35 -0.21
C HIS A 73 12.33 0.35 -0.42
N THR A 74 13.33 0.07 0.42
CA THR A 74 14.71 0.54 0.24
C THR A 74 15.24 0.15 -1.14
N ASN A 75 16.03 1.03 -1.75
CA ASN A 75 16.61 0.88 -3.10
C ASN A 75 15.59 0.79 -4.26
N ARG A 76 14.31 1.13 -4.05
CA ARG A 76 13.31 1.20 -5.13
C ARG A 76 13.13 2.61 -5.73
N GLY A 77 13.94 3.58 -5.31
CA GLY A 77 13.83 4.97 -5.75
C GLY A 77 12.55 5.68 -5.28
N LEU A 78 11.89 5.13 -4.25
CA LEU A 78 10.70 5.72 -3.66
C LEU A 78 11.07 6.84 -2.70
N THR A 79 10.15 7.77 -2.51
CA THR A 79 10.29 8.94 -1.62
C THR A 79 9.00 9.13 -0.83
N VAL A 80 9.04 9.96 0.21
CA VAL A 80 7.82 10.37 0.95
C VAL A 80 6.69 10.81 0.01
N ALA A 81 7.02 11.56 -1.04
CA ALA A 81 6.03 12.06 -2.00
C ALA A 81 5.28 10.93 -2.71
N HIS A 82 5.96 9.83 -3.05
CA HIS A 82 5.30 8.66 -3.66
C HIS A 82 4.32 7.99 -2.70
N PHE A 83 4.65 7.91 -1.40
CA PHE A 83 3.75 7.35 -0.39
C PHE A 83 2.52 8.25 -0.17
N VAL A 84 2.72 9.57 -0.13
CA VAL A 84 1.63 10.53 -0.02
C VAL A 84 0.73 10.51 -1.26
N SER A 85 1.31 10.38 -2.47
CA SER A 85 0.54 10.41 -3.71
C SER A 85 -0.35 9.18 -3.91
N ILE A 86 0.04 8.03 -3.37
CA ILE A 86 -0.77 6.80 -3.46
C ILE A 86 -1.79 6.70 -2.33
N LEU A 87 -1.63 7.46 -1.25
CA LEU A 87 -2.50 7.38 -0.07
C LEU A 87 -4.00 7.41 -0.42
N PRO A 88 -4.51 8.31 -1.28
CA PRO A 88 -5.94 8.30 -1.65
C PRO A 88 -6.40 6.99 -2.27
N ILE A 89 -5.56 6.32 -3.07
CA ILE A 89 -5.89 5.02 -3.66
C ILE A 89 -6.09 3.98 -2.57
N PHE A 90 -5.23 3.97 -1.55
CA PHE A 90 -5.32 3.03 -0.45
C PHE A 90 -6.50 3.33 0.48
N THR A 91 -6.67 4.60 0.86
CA THR A 91 -7.76 5.00 1.74
C THR A 91 -9.10 4.77 1.08
N ASP A 92 -9.31 5.27 -0.14
CA ASP A 92 -10.61 5.21 -0.83
C ASP A 92 -11.02 3.77 -1.11
N THR A 93 -10.07 2.93 -1.55
CA THR A 93 -10.35 1.52 -1.81
C THR A 93 -10.57 0.72 -0.53
N ILE A 94 -9.99 1.07 0.62
CA ILE A 94 -10.24 0.30 1.85
C ILE A 94 -11.53 0.73 2.51
N VAL A 95 -11.78 2.03 2.62
CA VAL A 95 -12.98 2.56 3.28
C VAL A 95 -14.27 2.25 2.52
N SER A 96 -14.19 2.05 1.19
CA SER A 96 -15.36 1.64 0.40
C SER A 96 -15.92 0.27 0.77
N TYR A 97 -15.13 -0.56 1.46
CA TYR A 97 -15.53 -1.87 1.97
C TYR A 97 -15.90 -1.87 3.45
N MET A 98 -15.85 -0.71 4.10
CA MET A 98 -16.27 -0.55 5.49
C MET A 98 -17.69 0.01 5.51
N GLU A 99 -18.53 -0.53 6.38
CA GLU A 99 -19.91 -0.05 6.52
C GLU A 99 -20.02 1.07 7.58
N ILE A 100 -19.23 0.98 8.64
CA ILE A 100 -19.26 1.87 9.79
C ILE A 100 -18.38 3.10 9.54
N ASP A 101 -18.97 4.30 9.61
CA ASP A 101 -18.26 5.55 9.32
C ASP A 101 -17.09 5.83 10.27
N ASP A 102 -17.24 5.56 11.57
CA ASP A 102 -16.14 5.67 12.54
C ASP A 102 -14.92 4.81 12.16
N ASN A 103 -15.15 3.62 11.56
CA ASN A 103 -14.07 2.77 11.08
C ASN A 103 -13.40 3.34 9.83
N LYS A 104 -14.17 3.99 8.95
CA LYS A 104 -13.63 4.68 7.77
C LYS A 104 -12.72 5.83 8.18
N GLU A 105 -13.18 6.67 9.10
CA GLU A 105 -12.41 7.79 9.65
C GLU A 105 -11.14 7.29 10.34
N SER A 106 -11.27 6.26 11.19
CA SER A 106 -10.13 5.63 11.86
C SER A 106 -9.11 5.08 10.87
N MET A 107 -9.55 4.39 9.82
CA MET A 107 -8.65 3.86 8.80
C MET A 107 -7.93 4.97 8.03
N GLN A 108 -8.65 6.03 7.65
CA GLN A 108 -8.06 7.20 6.99
C GLN A 108 -7.00 7.85 7.89
N PHE A 109 -7.28 8.01 9.17
CA PHE A 109 -6.34 8.55 10.15
C PHE A 109 -5.09 7.67 10.30
N ILE A 110 -5.27 6.35 10.44
CA ILE A 110 -4.17 5.40 10.56
C ILE A 110 -3.25 5.46 9.34
N LEU A 111 -3.82 5.36 8.13
CA LEU A 111 -3.03 5.31 6.90
C LEU A 111 -2.34 6.65 6.61
N SER A 112 -3.04 7.77 6.82
CA SER A 112 -2.46 9.11 6.63
C SER A 112 -1.33 9.42 7.61
N THR A 113 -1.35 8.82 8.80
CA THR A 113 -0.26 8.91 9.77
C THR A 113 0.93 8.06 9.34
N VAL A 114 0.70 6.80 8.96
CA VAL A 114 1.77 5.80 8.80
C VAL A 114 2.47 5.87 7.44
N PHE A 115 1.77 6.18 6.34
CA PHE A 115 2.39 6.22 5.01
C PHE A 115 3.55 7.24 4.93
N PRO A 116 3.40 8.48 5.43
CA PRO A 116 4.52 9.42 5.51
C PRO A 116 5.66 8.93 6.40
N MET A 117 5.36 8.22 7.50
CA MET A 117 6.41 7.68 8.40
C MET A 117 7.27 6.64 7.69
N ILE A 118 6.67 5.77 6.87
CA ILE A 118 7.41 4.81 6.05
C ILE A 118 8.32 5.56 5.08
N GLY A 119 7.76 6.53 4.36
CA GLY A 119 8.51 7.33 3.38
C GLY A 119 9.70 8.09 3.99
N LYS A 120 9.58 8.58 5.22
CA LYS A 120 10.64 9.32 5.93
C LYS A 120 11.79 8.42 6.40
N ARG A 121 11.61 7.10 6.37
CA ARG A 121 12.59 6.09 6.79
C ARG A 121 13.26 5.34 5.62
N LEU A 122 12.96 5.72 4.37
CA LEU A 122 13.55 5.13 3.17
C LEU A 122 15.03 5.48 2.99
#